data_AF-A0A8D8CYD5-F1
#
_entry.id   AF-A0A8D8CYD5-F1
#
_cell.length_a   1.000
_cell.length_b   1.000
_cell.length_c   1.000
_cell.angle_alpha   90.00
_cell.angle_beta   90.00
_cell.angle_gamma   90.00
#
_symmetry.space_group_name_H-M   'P 1'
#
loop_
_entity.id
_entity.type
_entity.pdbx_description
1 polymer ?
#
loop_
_entity_poly.entity_id
_entity_poly.type
_entity_poly.pdbx_seq_one_letter_code
_entity_poly.pdbx_strand_id
1 'polypeptide(L)'
;FENESPSHIYYRWKLFSLLQGDSVNDWRTKEFRMFRGGSIWKPPPINFYTQGMPEELLADLEGIDCNKGNLSVAQRDRLEDLIRHLTPERQKIGDAMIFCIEHADAAEEICECIAESLSSNETM
;
A
#
# COMPACT_ATOMS: atom_id res chain seq x y z
N PHE A 1 15.00 5.94 -14.23
CA PHE A 1 14.30 5.82 -12.92
C PHE A 1 14.83 6.95 -12.03
N GLU A 2 13.97 7.81 -11.50
CA GLU A 2 14.37 9.05 -10.80
C GLU A 2 14.25 8.88 -9.28
N ASN A 3 15.36 8.46 -8.65
CA ASN A 3 15.40 8.10 -7.23
C ASN A 3 15.20 9.29 -6.27
N GLU A 4 15.37 10.52 -6.76
CA GLU A 4 15.26 11.76 -5.99
C GLU A 4 13.93 12.48 -6.24
N SER A 5 13.07 11.93 -7.11
CA SER A 5 11.75 12.51 -7.34
C SER A 5 10.90 12.44 -6.07
N PRO A 6 10.07 13.47 -5.78
CA PRO A 6 9.21 13.49 -4.60
C PRO A 6 8.31 12.24 -4.48
N SER A 7 7.78 11.75 -5.61
CA SER A 7 6.96 10.54 -5.65
C SER A 7 7.74 9.29 -5.23
N HIS A 8 9.00 9.18 -5.63
CA HIS A 8 9.83 8.02 -5.28
C HIS A 8 10.25 8.06 -3.81
N ILE A 9 10.57 9.24 -3.28
CA ILE A 9 10.86 9.46 -1.87
C ILE A 9 9.64 9.11 -1.01
N TYR A 10 8.46 9.58 -1.41
CA TYR A 10 7.19 9.25 -0.74
C TYR A 10 6.93 7.75 -0.73
N TYR A 11 7.06 7.08 -1.87
CA TYR A 11 6.85 5.63 -1.98
C TYR A 11 7.76 4.85 -1.02
N ARG A 12 9.06 5.17 -1.00
CA ARG A 12 10.04 4.53 -0.10
C ARG A 12 9.69 4.75 1.38
N TRP A 13 9.31 5.97 1.74
CA TRP A 13 8.86 6.28 3.09
C TRP A 13 7.61 5.49 3.47
N LYS A 14 6.59 5.49 2.60
CA LYS A 14 5.32 4.82 2.89
C LYS A 14 5.48 3.32 3.03
N LEU A 15 6.26 2.70 2.15
CA LEU A 15 6.59 1.28 2.24
C LEU A 15 7.32 0.94 3.55
N PHE A 16 8.32 1.75 3.94
CA PHE A 16 9.02 1.55 5.21
C PHE A 16 8.06 1.67 6.41
N SER A 17 7.21 2.68 6.41
CA SER A 17 6.21 2.91 7.47
C SER A 17 5.28 1.70 7.62
N LEU A 18 4.72 1.19 6.53
CA LEU A 18 3.89 -0.02 6.53
C LEU A 18 4.63 -1.24 7.10
N LEU A 19 5.89 -1.45 6.69
CA LEU A 19 6.72 -2.55 7.21
C LEU A 19 7.04 -2.44 8.71
N GLN A 20 6.91 -1.25 9.31
CA GLN A 20 7.05 -1.05 10.75
C GLN A 20 5.73 -1.22 11.51
N GLY A 21 4.66 -1.63 10.82
CA GLY A 21 3.34 -1.86 11.38
C GLY A 21 2.42 -0.63 11.38
N ASP A 22 2.82 0.45 10.69
CA ASP A 22 1.91 1.58 10.46
C ASP A 22 0.88 1.20 9.37
N SER A 23 -0.21 1.96 9.27
CA SER A 23 -1.25 1.76 8.26
C SER A 23 -1.18 2.80 7.13
N VAL A 24 -2.07 2.67 6.14
CA VAL A 24 -2.16 3.63 5.04
C VAL A 24 -2.59 5.01 5.52
N ASN A 25 -3.45 5.10 6.55
CA ASN A 25 -4.02 6.36 7.03
C ASN A 25 -3.48 6.84 8.38
N ASP A 26 -2.76 5.98 9.11
CA ASP A 26 -2.19 6.27 10.42
C ASP A 26 -0.75 5.76 10.50
N TRP A 27 0.20 6.64 10.80
CA TRP A 27 1.64 6.35 10.81
C TRP A 27 2.40 7.14 11.88
N ARG A 28 3.57 6.63 12.25
CA ARG A 28 4.43 7.33 13.22
C ARG A 28 4.94 8.64 12.63
N THR A 29 4.79 9.73 13.38
CA THR A 29 5.28 11.07 13.01
C THR A 29 6.65 11.41 13.60
N LYS A 30 7.20 10.54 14.45
CA LYS A 30 8.54 10.72 15.03
C LYS A 30 9.63 10.50 13.97
N GLU A 31 10.69 11.30 14.07
CA GLU A 31 11.87 11.15 13.22
C GLU A 31 12.51 9.77 13.39
N PHE A 32 12.97 9.18 12.29
CA PHE A 32 13.56 7.84 12.31
C PHE A 32 14.68 7.69 11.27
N ARG A 33 15.41 6.57 11.31
CA ARG A 33 16.40 6.19 10.29
C ARG A 33 15.98 4.89 9.64
N MET A 34 15.93 4.85 8.31
CA MET A 34 15.63 3.63 7.55
C MET A 34 16.73 2.57 7.69
N PHE A 35 17.99 2.99 7.83
CA PHE A 35 19.16 2.11 7.95
C PHE A 35 20.19 2.70 8.92
N ARG A 36 21.02 1.82 9.51
CA ARG A 36 22.04 2.23 10.48
C ARG A 36 23.03 3.21 9.82
N GLY A 37 23.20 4.39 10.43
CA GLY A 37 24.07 5.45 9.90
C GLY A 37 23.48 6.26 8.73
N GLY A 38 22.23 6.01 8.35
CA GLY A 38 21.56 6.77 7.29
C GLY A 38 21.04 8.15 7.70
N SER A 39 20.55 8.88 6.71
CA SER A 39 19.85 10.16 6.89
C SER A 39 18.66 10.02 7.83
N ILE A 40 18.37 11.10 8.58
CA ILE A 40 17.16 11.18 9.40
C ILE A 40 15.97 11.49 8.48
N TRP A 41 14.97 10.62 8.53
CA TRP A 41 13.70 10.79 7.82
C TRP A 41 12.68 11.44 8.74
N LYS A 42 12.03 12.48 8.23
CA LYS A 42 10.93 13.16 8.90
C LYS A 42 9.64 12.78 8.18
N PRO A 43 8.79 11.92 8.79
CA PRO A 43 7.47 11.64 8.23
C PRO A 43 6.68 12.94 8.02
N PRO A 44 5.84 13.04 6.97
CA PRO A 44 4.87 14.10 6.87
C PRO A 44 3.94 14.06 8.09
N PRO A 45 3.51 15.23 8.62
CA PRO A 45 2.55 15.27 9.71
C PRO A 45 1.23 14.62 9.27
N ILE A 46 0.60 13.85 10.17
CA ILE A 46 -0.78 13.41 9.98
C ILE A 46 -1.64 14.65 10.19
N ASN A 47 -2.05 15.31 9.11
CA ASN A 47 -3.19 16.24 9.07
C ASN A 47 -3.48 16.57 7.62
N PHE A 48 -4.55 16.02 7.04
CA PHE A 48 -4.91 16.39 5.68
C PHE A 48 -5.83 17.62 5.62
N TYR A 49 -6.99 17.74 6.31
CA TYR A 49 -7.79 18.99 6.35
C TYR A 49 -8.86 19.12 7.47
N THR A 50 -8.92 18.27 8.50
CA THR A 50 -10.01 18.31 9.50
C THR A 50 -9.53 17.92 10.90
N GLN A 51 -9.89 18.71 11.92
CA GLN A 51 -10.26 18.12 13.20
C GLN A 51 -11.30 17.02 12.89
N GLY A 52 -11.03 15.78 13.30
CA GLY A 52 -11.87 14.63 12.99
C GLY A 52 -13.35 14.82 13.33
N MET A 53 -14.19 14.00 12.70
CA MET A 53 -15.63 13.91 12.94
C MET A 53 -15.91 13.59 14.42
N PRO A 54 -16.89 14.24 15.08
CA PRO A 54 -17.18 14.03 16.51
C PRO A 54 -17.44 12.57 16.85
N GLU A 55 -16.99 12.16 18.03
CA GLU A 55 -16.97 10.78 18.53
C GLU A 55 -18.36 10.12 18.57
N GLU A 56 -19.44 10.91 18.62
CA GLU A 56 -20.83 10.46 18.54
C GLU A 56 -21.20 9.77 17.22
N LEU A 57 -20.44 9.99 16.14
CA LEU A 57 -20.67 9.35 14.83
C LEU A 57 -19.82 8.08 14.60
N LEU A 58 -18.99 7.69 15.57
CA LEU A 58 -18.15 6.47 15.51
C LEU A 58 -18.87 5.21 16.04
N ALA A 59 -20.08 5.36 16.62
CA ALA A 59 -20.82 4.27 17.25
C ALA A 59 -21.32 3.18 16.29
N ASP A 60 -21.31 3.41 14.97
CA ASP A 60 -21.86 2.48 13.98
C ASP A 60 -20.78 1.69 13.19
N LEU A 61 -19.49 1.86 13.49
CA LEU A 61 -18.41 1.13 12.80
C LEU A 61 -18.02 -0.21 13.47
N GLU A 62 -18.58 -0.53 14.64
CA GLU A 62 -18.28 -1.78 15.38
C GLU A 62 -18.88 -3.05 14.73
N GLY A 63 -19.50 -2.94 13.55
CA GLY A 63 -20.21 -4.04 12.88
C GLY A 63 -19.76 -4.41 11.46
N ILE A 64 -18.70 -3.81 10.92
CA ILE A 64 -18.15 -4.28 9.65
C ILE A 64 -17.10 -5.34 9.98
N ASP A 65 -17.47 -6.60 9.79
CA ASP A 65 -16.54 -7.70 9.60
C ASP A 65 -15.58 -7.34 8.46
N CYS A 66 -14.53 -6.60 8.81
CA CYS A 66 -13.41 -6.35 7.93
C CYS A 66 -12.71 -7.68 7.78
N ASN A 67 -12.77 -8.23 6.57
CA ASN A 67 -11.95 -9.34 6.13
C ASN A 67 -10.47 -8.89 6.16
N LYS A 68 -9.94 -8.71 7.38
CA LYS A 68 -8.61 -8.20 7.70
C LYS A 68 -7.62 -9.20 7.13
N GLY A 69 -7.11 -8.91 5.95
CA GLY A 69 -6.09 -9.72 5.30
C GLY A 69 -6.45 -10.26 3.92
N ASN A 70 -7.66 -10.01 3.40
CA ASN A 70 -8.06 -10.55 2.09
C ASN A 70 -8.72 -9.51 1.19
N LEU A 71 -8.49 -9.65 -0.11
CA LEU A 71 -9.14 -8.83 -1.13
C LEU A 71 -10.61 -9.25 -1.27
N SER A 72 -11.49 -8.27 -1.45
CA SER A 72 -12.82 -8.53 -1.98
C SER A 72 -12.75 -9.06 -3.41
N VAL A 73 -13.81 -9.72 -3.89
CA VAL A 73 -13.88 -10.24 -5.26
C VAL A 73 -13.59 -9.15 -6.30
N ALA A 74 -14.17 -7.96 -6.15
CA ALA A 74 -13.93 -6.84 -7.06
C ALA A 74 -12.48 -6.32 -7.03
N GLN A 75 -11.83 -6.36 -5.86
CA GLN A 75 -10.41 -5.99 -5.73
C GLN A 75 -9.51 -7.06 -6.36
N ARG A 76 -9.85 -8.34 -6.23
CA ARG A 76 -9.14 -9.45 -6.87
C ARG A 76 -9.26 -9.37 -8.39
N ASP A 77 -10.45 -9.17 -8.93
CA ASP A 77 -10.67 -8.98 -10.37
C ASP A 77 -9.83 -7.82 -10.92
N ARG A 78 -9.76 -6.72 -10.16
CA ARG A 78 -8.92 -5.56 -10.50
C ARG A 78 -7.43 -5.89 -10.45
N LEU A 79 -6.98 -6.66 -9.47
CA LEU A 79 -5.59 -7.12 -9.39
C LEU A 79 -5.22 -7.99 -10.59
N GLU A 80 -6.07 -8.94 -10.94
CA GLU A 80 -5.87 -9.81 -12.11
C GLU A 80 -5.80 -9.01 -13.42
N ASP A 81 -6.66 -8.00 -13.58
CA ASP A 81 -6.61 -7.12 -14.74
C ASP A 81 -5.31 -6.31 -14.81
N LEU A 82 -4.84 -5.79 -13.66
CA LEU A 82 -3.56 -5.10 -13.55
C LEU A 82 -2.39 -6.01 -13.92
N ILE A 83 -2.38 -7.25 -13.43
CA ILE A 83 -1.34 -8.24 -13.71
C ILE A 83 -1.34 -8.63 -15.20
N ARG A 84 -2.53 -8.91 -15.78
CA ARG A 84 -2.66 -9.34 -17.18
C ARG A 84 -2.18 -8.29 -18.17
N HIS A 85 -2.35 -7.01 -17.85
CA HIS A 85 -1.96 -5.88 -18.70
C HIS A 85 -0.67 -5.18 -18.24
N LEU A 86 0.08 -5.81 -17.32
CA LEU A 86 1.29 -5.21 -16.77
C LEU A 86 2.39 -5.18 -17.83
N THR A 87 2.95 -3.99 -18.07
CA THR A 87 4.10 -3.78 -18.96
C THR A 87 5.25 -3.15 -18.17
N PRO A 88 6.50 -3.19 -18.68
CA PRO A 88 7.62 -2.51 -18.03
C PRO A 88 7.54 -0.97 -18.08
N GLU A 89 6.43 -0.40 -18.57
CA GLU A 89 6.20 1.03 -18.57
C GLU A 89 6.04 1.57 -17.15
N ARG A 90 6.68 2.71 -16.88
CA ARG A 90 6.66 3.35 -15.55
C ARG A 90 5.24 3.55 -15.00
N GLN A 91 4.30 3.95 -15.86
CA GLN A 91 2.93 4.22 -15.44
C GLN A 91 2.24 2.92 -14.97
N LYS A 92 2.33 1.85 -15.77
CA LYS A 92 1.73 0.55 -15.44
C LYS A 92 2.29 -0.04 -14.15
N ILE A 93 3.61 0.04 -13.97
CA ILE A 93 4.26 -0.38 -12.73
C ILE A 93 3.80 0.49 -11.55
N GLY A 94 3.71 1.81 -11.73
CA GLY A 94 3.24 2.73 -10.70
C GLY A 94 1.80 2.44 -10.25
N ASP A 95 0.90 2.17 -11.19
CA ASP A 95 -0.50 1.85 -10.89
C ASP A 95 -0.62 0.56 -10.07
N ALA A 96 0.14 -0.48 -10.41
CA ALA A 96 0.21 -1.71 -9.64
C ALA A 96 0.82 -1.49 -8.24
N MET A 97 1.88 -0.69 -8.13
CA MET A 97 2.51 -0.35 -6.85
C MET A 97 1.56 0.40 -5.91
N ILE A 98 0.71 1.29 -6.44
CA ILE A 98 -0.31 2.00 -5.66
C ILE A 98 -1.34 1.02 -5.12
N PHE A 99 -1.84 0.11 -5.98
CA PHE A 99 -2.78 -0.92 -5.57
C PHE A 99 -2.24 -1.75 -4.39
N CYS A 100 -0.97 -2.17 -4.44
CA CYS A 100 -0.35 -2.93 -3.34
C CYS A 100 -0.22 -2.13 -2.04
N ILE A 101 -0.02 -0.81 -2.11
CA ILE A 101 0.02 0.04 -0.90
C ILE A 101 -1.37 0.18 -0.30
N GLU A 102 -2.39 0.39 -1.13
CA GLU A 102 -3.78 0.58 -0.69
C GLU A 102 -4.36 -0.67 -0.02
N HIS A 103 -3.90 -1.85 -0.42
CA HIS A 103 -4.35 -3.16 0.06
C HIS A 103 -3.22 -3.94 0.76
N ALA A 104 -2.34 -3.22 1.45
CA ALA A 104 -1.17 -3.81 2.10
C ALA A 104 -1.52 -4.82 3.21
N ASP A 105 -2.73 -4.76 3.75
CA ASP A 105 -3.27 -5.76 4.67
C ASP A 105 -3.46 -7.13 3.98
N ALA A 106 -3.81 -7.14 2.69
CA ALA A 106 -3.95 -8.35 1.88
C ALA A 106 -2.66 -8.77 1.15
N ALA A 107 -1.49 -8.40 1.68
CA ALA A 107 -0.20 -8.63 1.01
C ALA A 107 0.09 -10.12 0.73
N GLU A 108 -0.33 -11.03 1.61
CA GLU A 108 -0.17 -12.47 1.42
C GLU A 108 -0.92 -12.95 0.17
N GLU A 109 -2.21 -12.64 0.07
CA GLU A 109 -3.04 -12.97 -1.09
C GLU A 109 -2.53 -12.30 -2.38
N ILE A 110 -2.09 -11.04 -2.32
CA ILE A 110 -1.51 -10.34 -3.48
C ILE A 110 -0.25 -11.05 -3.97
N CYS A 111 0.64 -11.45 -3.06
CA CYS A 111 1.86 -12.17 -3.40
C CYS A 111 1.57 -13.55 -4.01
N GLU A 112 0.59 -14.28 -3.48
CA GLU A 112 0.13 -15.55 -4.05
C GLU A 112 -0.39 -15.37 -5.48
N CYS A 113 -1.30 -14.40 -5.70
CA CYS A 113 -1.85 -14.11 -7.02
C CYS A 113 -0.75 -13.76 -8.05
N ILE A 114 0.24 -12.95 -7.65
CA ILE A 114 1.40 -12.63 -8.50
C ILE A 114 2.21 -13.90 -8.78
N ALA A 115 2.53 -14.71 -7.78
CA ALA A 115 3.28 -15.95 -7.95
C ALA A 115 2.56 -16.93 -8.89
N GLU A 116 1.25 -17.10 -8.72
CA GLU A 116 0.38 -17.93 -9.55
C GLU A 116 0.34 -17.44 -11.00
N SER A 117 0.26 -16.11 -11.22
CA SER A 117 0.28 -15.54 -12.57
C SER A 117 1.58 -15.82 -13.31
N LEU A 118 2.70 -15.91 -12.59
CA LEU A 118 4.01 -16.23 -13.14
C LEU A 118 4.20 -17.74 -13.37
N SER A 119 3.55 -18.59 -12.56
CA SER A 119 3.58 -20.05 -12.73
C SER A 119 2.57 -20.57 -13.74
N SER A 120 1.48 -19.84 -13.99
CA SER A 120 0.42 -20.19 -14.95
C SER A 120 0.87 -20.06 -16.42
N ASN A 121 2.17 -19.89 -16.66
CA ASN A 121 2.81 -20.02 -17.96
C ASN A 121 2.82 -21.50 -18.47
N GLU A 122 1.75 -22.27 -18.25
CA GLU A 122 1.45 -23.44 -19.07
C GLU A 122 1.02 -22.94 -20.47
N THR A 123 2.06 -22.73 -21.28
CA THR A 123 2.12 -23.01 -22.73
C THR A 123 0.78 -23.20 -23.44
N MET A 124 0.38 -22.19 -24.22
CA MET A 124 -0.17 -22.49 -25.54
C MET A 124 0.89 -23.18 -26.40
#